data_AF-I7KMQ4-F1
#
_entry.id   AF-I7KMQ4-F1
#
_cell.length_a   1.000
_cell.length_b   1.000
_cell.length_c   1.000
_cell.angle_alpha   90.00
_cell.angle_beta   90.00
_cell.angle_gamma   90.00
#
_symmetry.space_group_name_H-M   'P 1'
#
loop_
_entity.id
_entity.type
_entity.pdbx_description
1 polymer ?
#
loop_
_entity_poly.entity_id
_entity_poly.type
_entity_poly.pdbx_seq_one_letter_code
_entity_poly.pdbx_strand_id
1 'polypeptide(L)'
;MNRKFTKAIIAAISASFLLVNLPQVQADETTDLAEATYAKKLPKNTYVTVSYWPGRSIHVYRQNDNHKFVRTGEKIKNGVTHRIYNQKKVGKSTYYYEGHDKWINAKNTIKYELEHTRYNSLKKDPASRTYYTSQYFPVFAPWGCASAALSMLMKYDHSFKNVPGVNEQGKLTYMQNNLPRNVATGGQDGNPYTGANFHRVILSYALMNYAHRLGDSRIKDVSGISLNNIKKLISAGKPVLYYGYSSYDAAGPRNHC
;
A
#
# COMPACT_ATOMS: atom_id res chain seq x y z
N MET A 1 33.98 -9.12 -14.50
CA MET A 1 33.26 -8.25 -13.55
C MET A 1 31.76 -8.34 -13.83
N ASN A 2 31.01 -9.11 -13.03
CA ASN A 2 29.56 -9.30 -13.19
C ASN A 2 28.79 -8.25 -12.37
N ARG A 3 28.03 -7.35 -13.02
CA ARG A 3 27.06 -6.47 -12.34
C ARG A 3 25.64 -6.88 -12.73
N LYS A 4 24.89 -7.40 -11.75
CA LYS A 4 23.48 -7.78 -11.88
C LYS A 4 22.60 -6.52 -11.96
N PHE A 5 21.72 -6.46 -12.96
CA PHE A 5 20.75 -5.39 -13.17
C PHE A 5 19.47 -5.59 -12.35
N THR A 6 18.97 -4.52 -11.73
CA THR A 6 17.81 -4.53 -10.83
C THR A 6 16.66 -3.71 -11.47
N LYS A 7 15.50 -4.33 -11.70
CA LYS A 7 14.23 -3.77 -12.26
C LYS A 7 13.21 -3.30 -11.19
N ALA A 8 12.53 -2.16 -11.33
CA ALA A 8 11.41 -1.68 -10.48
C ALA A 8 10.00 -2.11 -10.99
N ILE A 9 8.93 -2.10 -10.15
CA ILE A 9 7.58 -2.59 -10.51
C ILE A 9 6.43 -1.82 -9.78
N ILE A 10 5.28 -1.56 -10.43
CA ILE A 10 4.07 -0.78 -10.01
C ILE A 10 2.87 -1.71 -9.72
N ALA A 11 2.01 -1.52 -8.70
CA ALA A 11 0.84 -2.41 -8.43
C ALA A 11 -0.52 -1.68 -8.23
N ALA A 12 -1.64 -2.19 -8.78
CA ALA A 12 -3.05 -1.87 -8.47
C ALA A 12 -3.96 -3.12 -8.27
N ILE A 13 -4.95 -3.13 -7.38
CA ILE A 13 -5.73 -4.34 -7.04
C ILE A 13 -7.07 -4.37 -7.81
N SER A 14 -7.45 -5.52 -8.39
CA SER A 14 -8.86 -5.82 -8.75
C SER A 14 -9.20 -7.27 -8.36
N ALA A 15 -10.40 -7.49 -7.84
CA ALA A 15 -10.90 -8.80 -7.43
C ALA A 15 -11.99 -9.27 -8.39
N SER A 16 -11.89 -10.48 -8.91
CA SER A 16 -12.98 -11.20 -9.57
C SER A 16 -13.04 -12.61 -9.01
N PHE A 17 -14.23 -12.99 -8.54
CA PHE A 17 -14.55 -14.32 -8.01
C PHE A 17 -14.82 -15.27 -9.17
N LEU A 18 -14.18 -16.43 -9.16
CA LEU A 18 -14.59 -17.60 -9.93
C LEU A 18 -14.71 -18.78 -8.96
N LEU A 19 -15.95 -19.26 -8.80
CA LEU A 19 -16.29 -20.50 -8.10
C LEU A 19 -15.82 -21.69 -8.93
N VAL A 20 -15.05 -22.59 -8.32
CA VAL A 20 -14.87 -23.96 -8.82
C VAL A 20 -15.26 -24.91 -7.69
N ASN A 21 -16.27 -25.73 -7.98
CA ASN A 21 -16.76 -26.81 -7.13
C ASN A 21 -15.68 -27.91 -7.00
N LEU A 22 -15.38 -28.32 -5.78
CA LEU A 22 -14.68 -29.57 -5.47
C LEU A 22 -15.41 -30.31 -4.33
N PRO A 23 -15.30 -31.65 -4.28
CA PRO A 23 -16.30 -32.52 -3.68
C PRO A 23 -16.29 -32.50 -2.16
N GLN A 24 -17.46 -32.78 -1.59
CA GLN A 24 -17.67 -32.91 -0.15
C GLN A 24 -16.88 -34.10 0.40
N VAL A 25 -15.95 -33.80 1.31
CA VAL A 25 -15.43 -34.77 2.27
C VAL A 25 -16.14 -34.51 3.59
N GLN A 26 -16.96 -35.48 3.98
CA GLN A 26 -17.54 -35.59 5.30
C GLN A 26 -16.39 -35.79 6.30
N ALA A 27 -16.20 -34.85 7.23
CA ALA A 27 -15.27 -34.98 8.33
C ALA A 27 -15.90 -34.44 9.62
N ASP A 28 -16.46 -35.39 10.37
CA ASP A 28 -16.49 -35.51 11.83
C ASP A 28 -16.66 -34.24 12.68
N GLU A 29 -17.89 -34.03 13.17
CA GLU A 29 -18.29 -33.01 14.14
C GLU A 29 -17.79 -33.35 15.56
N THR A 30 -16.49 -33.21 15.87
CA THR A 30 -16.05 -33.30 17.30
C THR A 30 -14.88 -32.43 17.74
N THR A 31 -14.29 -31.56 16.91
CA THR A 31 -13.06 -30.81 17.30
C THR A 31 -13.17 -29.29 17.45
N ASP A 32 -14.36 -28.70 17.43
CA ASP A 32 -14.51 -27.23 17.37
C ASP A 32 -14.58 -26.50 18.74
N LEU A 33 -14.33 -27.19 19.86
CA LEU A 33 -14.34 -26.58 21.21
C LEU A 33 -12.96 -26.46 21.88
N ALA A 34 -11.91 -27.10 21.36
CA ALA A 34 -10.61 -27.15 22.02
C ALA A 34 -9.60 -26.07 21.59
N GLU A 35 -9.78 -25.41 20.44
CA GLU A 35 -8.84 -24.36 19.98
C GLU A 35 -9.04 -22.97 20.62
N ALA A 36 -10.08 -22.78 21.44
CA ALA A 36 -10.48 -21.45 21.93
C ALA A 36 -9.63 -20.88 23.09
N THR A 37 -8.74 -21.66 23.69
CA THR A 37 -8.24 -21.33 25.04
C THR A 37 -6.94 -20.51 25.03
N TYR A 38 -6.00 -20.79 24.12
CA TYR A 38 -4.64 -20.20 24.17
C TYR A 38 -4.35 -19.21 23.05
N ALA A 39 -3.80 -18.05 23.42
CA ALA A 39 -3.38 -17.05 22.44
C ALA A 39 -2.13 -17.53 21.70
N LYS A 40 -2.19 -17.56 20.36
CA LYS A 40 -1.06 -17.92 19.50
C LYS A 40 -0.03 -16.79 19.51
N LYS A 41 1.21 -17.10 19.91
CA LYS A 41 2.34 -16.17 19.83
C LYS A 41 2.67 -15.85 18.39
N LEU A 42 2.93 -14.57 18.09
CA LEU A 42 3.29 -14.08 16.77
C LEU A 42 4.80 -13.82 16.67
N PRO A 43 5.37 -13.79 15.46
CA PRO A 43 6.76 -13.41 15.25
C PRO A 43 7.10 -12.02 15.81
N LYS A 44 8.37 -11.84 16.20
CA LYS A 44 8.86 -10.67 16.97
C LYS A 44 8.57 -9.31 16.30
N ASN A 45 8.35 -9.27 14.99
CA ASN A 45 8.11 -8.04 14.23
C ASN A 45 6.75 -8.07 13.51
N THR A 46 5.72 -8.52 14.22
CA THR A 46 4.36 -8.50 13.69
C THR A 46 3.67 -7.20 14.07
N TYR A 47 2.99 -6.60 13.09
CA TYR A 47 2.29 -5.34 13.21
C TYR A 47 0.87 -5.47 12.69
N VAL A 48 0.03 -4.56 13.14
CA VAL A 48 -1.32 -4.37 12.65
C VAL A 48 -1.56 -2.90 12.36
N THR A 49 -2.14 -2.60 11.21
CA THR A 49 -2.61 -1.25 10.87
C THR A 49 -4.14 -1.26 10.80
N VAL A 50 -4.76 -0.23 11.36
CA VAL A 50 -6.20 -0.03 11.24
C VAL A 50 -6.54 0.30 9.78
N SER A 51 -7.30 -0.60 9.14
CA SER A 51 -7.66 -0.52 7.72
C SER A 51 -8.49 0.71 7.40
N TYR A 52 -8.39 1.18 6.15
CA TYR A 52 -8.89 2.47 5.73
C TYR A 52 -10.43 2.53 5.68
N TRP A 53 -11.06 3.13 6.69
CA TRP A 53 -12.43 3.65 6.66
C TRP A 53 -12.41 5.11 7.16
N PRO A 54 -12.66 6.12 6.32
CA PRO A 54 -12.62 7.54 6.71
C PRO A 54 -13.56 7.87 7.89
N GLY A 55 -13.09 8.70 8.83
CA GLY A 55 -13.85 9.12 10.01
C GLY A 55 -14.14 8.01 11.03
N ARG A 56 -13.63 6.78 10.81
CA ARG A 56 -13.85 5.66 11.72
C ARG A 56 -12.63 5.38 12.59
N SER A 57 -12.92 5.02 13.83
CA SER A 57 -11.98 4.45 14.79
C SER A 57 -12.40 3.03 15.13
N ILE A 58 -11.44 2.18 15.48
CA ILE A 58 -11.75 0.87 16.06
C ILE A 58 -11.61 0.93 17.58
N HIS A 59 -12.42 0.15 18.28
CA HIS A 59 -12.34 0.05 19.73
C HIS A 59 -11.15 -0.81 20.15
N VAL A 60 -10.50 -0.41 21.24
CA VAL A 60 -9.60 -1.27 22.00
C VAL A 60 -10.44 -2.12 22.96
N TYR A 61 -10.02 -3.36 23.16
CA TYR A 61 -10.63 -4.32 24.04
C TYR A 61 -9.66 -4.73 25.14
N ARG A 62 -10.21 -5.14 26.28
CA ARG A 62 -9.50 -5.92 27.31
C ARG A 62 -10.19 -7.26 27.46
N GLN A 63 -9.45 -8.29 27.86
CA GLN A 63 -10.04 -9.57 28.23
C GLN A 63 -10.39 -9.53 29.73
N ASN A 64 -11.62 -9.88 30.09
CA ASN A 64 -12.03 -10.00 31.50
C ASN A 64 -11.74 -11.42 32.04
N ASP A 65 -12.00 -11.62 33.34
CA ASP A 65 -11.77 -12.89 34.05
C ASP A 65 -12.56 -14.07 33.44
N ASN A 66 -13.70 -13.78 32.81
CA ASN A 66 -14.52 -14.76 32.08
C ASN A 66 -14.04 -14.97 30.63
N HIS A 67 -12.82 -14.56 30.30
CA HIS A 67 -12.21 -14.60 28.97
C HIS A 67 -12.98 -13.86 27.85
N LYS A 68 -13.94 -12.99 28.20
CA LYS A 68 -14.68 -12.17 27.24
C LYS A 68 -13.95 -10.88 26.92
N PHE A 69 -13.99 -10.48 25.65
CA PHE A 69 -13.44 -9.21 25.20
C PHE A 69 -14.45 -8.09 25.39
N VAL A 70 -14.12 -7.14 26.28
CA VAL A 70 -14.95 -5.97 26.58
C VAL A 70 -14.24 -4.69 26.11
N ARG A 71 -15.00 -3.73 25.59
CA ARG A 71 -14.43 -2.45 25.12
C ARG A 71 -13.86 -1.67 26.30
N THR A 72 -12.70 -1.04 26.11
CA THR A 72 -12.07 -0.18 27.12
C THR A 72 -12.56 1.27 27.07
N GLY A 73 -13.23 1.66 25.98
CA GLY A 73 -13.57 3.05 25.66
C GLY A 73 -12.52 3.74 24.79
N GLU A 74 -11.28 3.25 24.81
CA GLU A 74 -10.20 3.73 23.94
C GLU A 74 -10.48 3.39 22.47
N LYS A 75 -10.04 4.30 21.59
CA LYS A 75 -10.28 4.25 20.15
C LYS A 75 -8.96 4.45 19.41
N ILE A 76 -8.66 3.55 18.48
CA ILE A 76 -7.52 3.67 17.58
C ILE A 76 -8.00 4.31 16.28
N LYS A 77 -7.35 5.41 15.90
CA LYS A 77 -7.62 6.11 14.65
C LYS A 77 -7.18 5.26 13.46
N ASN A 78 -7.84 5.47 12.33
CA ASN A 78 -7.43 4.94 11.03
C ASN A 78 -5.94 5.23 10.75
N GLY A 79 -5.25 4.27 10.14
CA GLY A 79 -3.85 4.42 9.70
C GLY A 79 -2.81 4.28 10.81
N VAL A 80 -3.22 4.23 12.08
CA VAL A 80 -2.29 3.97 13.18
C VAL A 80 -1.84 2.52 13.13
N THR A 81 -0.52 2.33 13.25
CA THR A 81 0.14 1.03 13.27
C THR A 81 0.58 0.69 14.68
N HIS A 82 0.26 -0.53 15.10
CA HIS A 82 0.63 -1.06 16.40
C HIS A 82 1.44 -2.35 16.24
N ARG A 83 2.43 -2.54 17.10
CA ARG A 83 3.12 -3.83 17.21
C ARG A 83 2.22 -4.79 17.97
N ILE A 84 2.13 -6.04 17.50
CA ILE A 84 1.31 -7.07 18.13
C ILE A 84 2.14 -8.30 18.44
N TYR A 85 1.78 -8.96 19.54
CA TYR A 85 2.58 -10.04 20.12
C TYR A 85 1.86 -11.39 20.06
N ASN A 86 0.53 -11.39 20.19
CA ASN A 86 -0.27 -12.62 20.17
C ASN A 86 -1.54 -12.44 19.32
N GLN A 87 -2.12 -13.55 18.89
CA GLN A 87 -3.41 -13.62 18.20
C GLN A 87 -4.32 -14.61 18.94
N LYS A 88 -5.58 -14.25 19.19
CA LYS A 88 -6.59 -15.15 19.78
C LYS A 88 -7.85 -15.15 18.92
N LYS A 89 -8.38 -16.33 18.60
CA LYS A 89 -9.66 -16.51 17.91
C LYS A 89 -10.73 -16.81 18.95
N VAL A 90 -11.86 -16.12 18.91
CA VAL A 90 -13.02 -16.34 19.79
C VAL A 90 -14.27 -16.32 18.93
N GLY A 91 -14.87 -17.50 18.73
CA GLY A 91 -15.92 -17.70 17.73
C GLY A 91 -15.46 -17.26 16.34
N LYS A 92 -16.25 -16.40 15.69
CA LYS A 92 -15.95 -15.85 14.35
C LYS A 92 -14.99 -14.64 14.37
N SER A 93 -14.58 -14.17 15.55
CA SER A 93 -13.73 -12.98 15.69
C SER A 93 -12.28 -13.36 15.97
N THR A 94 -11.34 -12.58 15.43
CA THR A 94 -9.92 -12.66 15.76
C THR A 94 -9.49 -11.38 16.47
N TYR A 95 -8.65 -11.50 17.50
CA TYR A 95 -8.11 -10.42 18.30
C TYR A 95 -6.57 -10.47 18.32
N TYR A 96 -5.93 -9.31 18.24
CA TYR A 96 -4.48 -9.16 18.31
C TYR A 96 -4.08 -8.47 19.62
N TYR A 97 -3.15 -9.07 20.36
CA TYR A 97 -2.64 -8.52 21.60
C TYR A 97 -1.55 -7.49 21.31
N GLU A 98 -1.72 -6.28 21.84
CA GLU A 98 -0.83 -5.14 21.65
C GLU A 98 0.13 -4.93 22.85
N GLY A 99 -0.02 -5.69 23.93
CA GLY A 99 0.63 -5.41 25.20
C GLY A 99 -0.28 -4.64 26.17
N HIS A 100 0.12 -4.57 27.45
CA HIS A 100 -0.60 -3.81 28.48
C HIS A 100 -2.11 -4.12 28.56
N ASP A 101 -2.49 -5.40 28.44
CA ASP A 101 -3.88 -5.87 28.44
C ASP A 101 -4.78 -5.33 27.31
N LYS A 102 -4.17 -4.74 26.27
CA LYS A 102 -4.88 -4.20 25.11
C LYS A 102 -4.99 -5.21 23.97
N TRP A 103 -6.19 -5.30 23.42
CA TRP A 103 -6.53 -6.17 22.31
C TRP A 103 -7.26 -5.42 21.20
N ILE A 104 -6.91 -5.74 19.97
CA ILE A 104 -7.45 -5.11 18.76
C ILE A 104 -8.22 -6.15 17.97
N ASN A 105 -9.50 -5.88 17.64
CA ASN A 105 -10.29 -6.78 16.79
C ASN A 105 -9.82 -6.71 15.33
N ALA A 106 -9.62 -7.87 14.70
CA ALA A 106 -9.04 -8.00 13.38
C ALA A 106 -9.95 -7.56 12.21
N LYS A 107 -11.26 -7.39 12.44
CA LYS A 107 -12.26 -7.19 11.38
C LYS A 107 -11.92 -6.04 10.42
N ASN A 108 -11.32 -4.98 10.94
CA ASN A 108 -10.97 -3.79 10.16
C ASN A 108 -9.46 -3.50 10.27
N THR A 109 -8.62 -4.53 10.24
CA THR A 109 -7.19 -4.35 10.33
C THR A 109 -6.41 -5.18 9.32
N ILE A 110 -5.19 -4.73 9.04
CA ILE A 110 -4.25 -5.40 8.14
C ILE A 110 -3.07 -5.86 8.99
N LYS A 111 -2.91 -7.18 9.16
CA LYS A 111 -1.76 -7.78 9.85
C LYS A 111 -0.60 -7.98 8.88
N TYR A 112 0.61 -7.64 9.30
CA TYR A 112 1.80 -7.85 8.50
C TYR A 112 3.05 -8.06 9.38
N GLU A 113 3.95 -8.93 8.93
CA GLU A 113 5.25 -9.18 9.56
C GLU A 113 6.37 -8.46 8.81
N LEU A 114 7.33 -7.88 9.54
CA LEU A 114 8.52 -7.25 8.97
C LEU A 114 9.75 -8.14 9.19
N GLU A 115 10.47 -8.46 8.11
CA GLU A 115 11.78 -9.13 8.21
C GLU A 115 12.83 -8.22 8.88
N HIS A 116 12.68 -6.90 8.74
CA HIS A 116 13.58 -5.88 9.31
C HIS A 116 12.77 -4.72 9.94
N THR A 117 13.21 -4.20 11.10
CA THR A 117 12.54 -3.10 11.83
C THR A 117 12.74 -1.71 11.20
N ARG A 118 13.55 -1.61 10.14
CA ARG A 118 13.78 -0.38 9.40
C ARG A 118 12.97 -0.44 8.11
N TYR A 119 12.09 0.53 7.92
CA TYR A 119 11.60 0.84 6.59
C TYR A 119 12.82 1.23 5.75
N ASN A 120 13.15 0.45 4.72
CA ASN A 120 14.04 0.94 3.69
C ASN A 120 13.27 2.00 2.91
N SER A 121 13.28 3.23 3.42
CA SER A 121 12.91 4.39 2.62
C SER A 121 13.83 4.42 1.40
N LEU A 122 13.33 4.87 0.25
CA LEU A 122 14.13 5.18 -0.94
C LEU A 122 15.01 6.43 -0.73
N LYS A 123 15.75 6.43 0.37
CA LYS A 123 16.67 7.47 0.75
C LYS A 123 17.93 6.78 1.23
N LYS A 124 19.07 7.26 0.74
CA LYS A 124 20.40 6.82 1.19
C LYS A 124 20.60 7.06 2.69
N ASP A 125 19.90 8.06 3.23
CA ASP A 125 19.84 8.48 4.64
C ASP A 125 18.56 9.33 4.85
N PRO A 126 18.15 9.65 6.10
CA PRO A 126 16.90 10.39 6.36
C PRO A 126 16.78 11.77 5.67
N ALA A 127 17.91 12.45 5.42
CA ALA A 127 17.98 13.77 4.80
C ALA A 127 18.03 13.71 3.27
N SER A 128 18.44 12.58 2.69
CA SER A 128 18.52 12.38 1.24
C SER A 128 17.17 12.61 0.55
N ARG A 129 17.20 13.51 -0.45
CA ARG A 129 16.11 13.75 -1.42
C ARG A 129 16.41 13.14 -2.78
N THR A 130 17.42 12.27 -2.89
CA THR A 130 18.01 11.82 -4.15
C THR A 130 16.99 11.29 -5.17
N TYR A 131 15.94 10.62 -4.71
CA TYR A 131 14.86 10.11 -5.57
C TYR A 131 13.53 10.81 -5.33
N TYR A 132 13.45 11.70 -4.35
CA TYR A 132 12.21 12.37 -4.00
C TYR A 132 11.80 13.36 -5.09
N THR A 133 10.51 13.35 -5.42
CA THR A 133 9.87 14.34 -6.28
C THR A 133 8.61 14.84 -5.58
N SER A 134 8.44 16.16 -5.50
CA SER A 134 7.17 16.75 -5.06
C SER A 134 6.29 17.04 -6.27
N GLN A 135 4.98 16.78 -6.16
CA GLN A 135 4.01 17.22 -7.17
C GLN A 135 3.77 18.74 -7.10
N TYR A 136 4.06 19.38 -5.95
CA TYR A 136 3.83 20.81 -5.74
C TYR A 136 5.01 21.68 -6.17
N PHE A 137 6.22 21.14 -6.20
CA PHE A 137 7.41 21.88 -6.60
C PHE A 137 8.35 20.96 -7.39
N PRO A 138 8.92 21.41 -8.53
CA PRO A 138 8.89 22.76 -9.10
C PRO A 138 7.75 23.05 -10.10
N VAL A 139 6.89 22.06 -10.38
CA VAL A 139 5.88 22.16 -11.46
C VAL A 139 4.53 22.71 -10.97
N PHE A 140 4.24 22.60 -9.67
CA PHE A 140 2.94 22.92 -9.08
C PHE A 140 1.76 22.23 -9.82
N ALA A 141 1.73 20.90 -9.74
CA ALA A 141 0.63 20.06 -10.21
C ALA A 141 -0.02 19.33 -9.03
N PRO A 142 -0.96 19.96 -8.30
CA PRO A 142 -1.58 19.36 -7.11
C PRO A 142 -2.38 18.08 -7.40
N TRP A 143 -2.73 17.80 -8.65
CA TRP A 143 -3.34 16.54 -9.11
C TRP A 143 -2.39 15.71 -9.99
N GLY A 144 -1.09 15.97 -9.86
CA GLY A 144 -0.01 15.36 -10.66
C GLY A 144 0.71 14.18 -10.01
N CYS A 145 0.04 13.50 -9.05
CA CYS A 145 0.66 12.45 -8.24
C CYS A 145 1.29 11.32 -9.06
N ALA A 146 0.65 10.88 -10.15
CA ALA A 146 1.17 9.80 -10.99
C ALA A 146 2.52 10.15 -11.65
N SER A 147 2.67 11.34 -12.21
CA SER A 147 3.91 11.77 -12.84
C SER A 147 5.01 12.00 -11.79
N ALA A 148 4.66 12.56 -10.62
CA ALA A 148 5.60 12.71 -9.51
C ALA A 148 6.09 11.35 -9.01
N ALA A 149 5.18 10.41 -8.72
CA ALA A 149 5.51 9.08 -8.23
C ALA A 149 6.31 8.24 -9.24
N LEU A 150 5.91 8.27 -10.52
CA LEU A 150 6.65 7.61 -11.60
C LEU A 150 8.07 8.15 -11.71
N SER A 151 8.27 9.47 -11.60
CA SER A 151 9.61 10.04 -11.69
C SER A 151 10.53 9.55 -10.57
N MET A 152 10.01 9.27 -9.38
CA MET A 152 10.80 8.68 -8.29
C MET A 152 11.29 7.27 -8.63
N LEU A 153 10.43 6.44 -9.24
CA LEU A 153 10.84 5.13 -9.76
C LEU A 153 11.90 5.26 -10.85
N MET A 154 11.70 6.16 -11.81
CA MET A 154 12.65 6.37 -12.90
C MET A 154 13.99 6.97 -12.42
N LYS A 155 13.98 7.81 -11.37
CA LYS A 155 15.22 8.31 -10.76
C LYS A 155 15.98 7.19 -10.05
N TYR A 156 15.28 6.30 -9.34
CA TYR A 156 15.86 5.10 -8.73
C TYR A 156 16.51 4.20 -9.78
N ASP A 157 15.82 4.01 -10.91
CA ASP A 157 16.28 3.22 -12.03
C ASP A 157 17.29 3.97 -12.93
N HIS A 158 17.64 5.22 -12.64
CA HIS A 158 18.51 6.10 -13.42
C HIS A 158 18.05 6.37 -14.88
N SER A 159 16.78 6.09 -15.20
CA SER A 159 16.16 6.33 -16.51
C SER A 159 15.56 7.73 -16.63
N PHE A 160 15.36 8.46 -15.53
CA PHE A 160 14.81 9.82 -15.54
C PHE A 160 15.64 10.80 -16.40
N LYS A 161 16.93 10.51 -16.61
CA LYS A 161 17.78 11.26 -17.55
C LYS A 161 17.28 11.21 -19.00
N ASN A 162 16.55 10.17 -19.39
CA ASN A 162 15.99 9.96 -20.73
C ASN A 162 14.70 10.76 -20.97
N VAL A 163 14.04 11.24 -19.91
CA VAL A 163 12.84 12.08 -20.03
C VAL A 163 13.19 13.39 -20.74
N PRO A 164 12.44 13.83 -21.76
CA PRO A 164 12.66 15.11 -22.41
C PRO A 164 12.57 16.29 -21.43
N GLY A 165 13.50 17.24 -21.56
CA GLY A 165 13.59 18.44 -20.71
C GLY A 165 15.01 18.72 -20.25
N VAL A 166 15.36 20.01 -20.16
CA VAL A 166 16.73 20.49 -19.87
C VAL A 166 17.09 20.35 -18.38
N ASN A 167 16.11 20.57 -17.50
CA ASN A 167 16.27 20.48 -16.05
C ASN A 167 15.14 19.64 -15.43
N GLU A 168 15.17 19.45 -14.12
CA GLU A 168 14.18 18.64 -13.41
C GLU A 168 12.76 19.17 -13.60
N GLN A 169 12.56 20.48 -13.54
CA GLN A 169 11.25 21.10 -13.79
C GLN A 169 10.74 20.80 -15.20
N GLY A 170 11.57 20.98 -16.23
CA GLY A 170 11.21 20.69 -17.61
C GLY A 170 10.85 19.22 -17.84
N LYS A 171 11.61 18.31 -17.23
CA LYS A 171 11.32 16.86 -17.28
C LYS A 171 10.00 16.51 -16.59
N LEU A 172 9.74 17.06 -15.42
CA LEU A 172 8.50 16.83 -14.69
C LEU A 172 7.29 17.44 -15.39
N THR A 173 7.43 18.65 -15.96
CA THR A 173 6.40 19.27 -16.80
C THR A 173 6.11 18.41 -18.03
N TYR A 174 7.15 17.88 -18.69
CA TYR A 174 6.98 16.97 -19.81
C TYR A 174 6.21 15.71 -19.39
N MET A 175 6.61 15.08 -18.28
CA MET A 175 5.93 13.91 -17.72
C MET A 175 4.47 14.17 -17.36
N GLN A 176 4.16 15.40 -16.94
CA GLN A 176 2.81 15.76 -16.53
C GLN A 176 1.90 16.04 -17.73
N ASN A 177 2.41 16.77 -18.73
CA ASN A 177 1.69 17.16 -19.94
C ASN A 177 1.46 15.99 -20.89
N ASN A 178 2.38 15.02 -20.92
CA ASN A 178 2.29 13.86 -21.80
C ASN A 178 1.76 12.60 -21.11
N LEU A 179 1.30 12.71 -19.85
CA LEU A 179 0.66 11.62 -19.14
C LEU A 179 -0.62 11.21 -19.90
N PRO A 180 -0.85 9.91 -20.19
CA PRO A 180 -2.05 9.45 -20.89
C PRO A 180 -3.35 9.93 -20.25
N ARG A 181 -4.24 10.53 -21.06
CA ARG A 181 -5.51 11.11 -20.61
C ARG A 181 -6.77 10.36 -21.01
N ASN A 182 -6.67 9.43 -21.96
CA ASN A 182 -7.84 8.72 -22.46
C ASN A 182 -8.34 7.72 -21.41
N VAL A 183 -9.52 7.98 -20.83
CA VAL A 183 -10.11 7.15 -19.79
C VAL A 183 -10.44 5.73 -20.25
N ALA A 184 -10.78 5.54 -21.53
CA ALA A 184 -11.10 4.24 -22.11
C ALA A 184 -9.86 3.33 -22.17
N THR A 185 -8.66 3.92 -22.24
CA THR A 185 -7.38 3.19 -22.23
C THR A 185 -6.65 3.32 -20.88
N GLY A 186 -7.39 3.59 -19.80
CA GLY A 186 -6.85 3.67 -18.44
C GLY A 186 -6.10 4.96 -18.12
N GLY A 187 -6.21 6.01 -18.93
CA GLY A 187 -5.63 7.33 -18.67
C GLY A 187 -6.24 8.07 -17.48
N GLN A 188 -5.54 9.11 -17.03
CA GLN A 188 -5.99 10.08 -16.03
C GLN A 188 -6.95 11.08 -16.67
N ASP A 189 -8.02 11.48 -16.00
CA ASP A 189 -8.86 12.59 -16.47
C ASP A 189 -8.62 13.87 -15.65
N GLY A 190 -9.19 14.96 -16.17
CA GLY A 190 -9.07 16.29 -15.59
C GLY A 190 -7.70 16.94 -15.72
N ASN A 191 -7.64 18.18 -15.23
CA ASN A 191 -6.46 19.02 -15.28
C ASN A 191 -5.56 18.75 -14.06
N PRO A 192 -4.29 18.36 -14.25
CA PRO A 192 -3.39 18.04 -13.14
C PRO A 192 -2.91 19.28 -12.35
N TYR A 193 -3.03 20.47 -12.95
CA TYR A 193 -2.59 21.75 -12.40
C TYR A 193 -3.69 22.44 -11.60
N THR A 194 -4.95 22.32 -12.05
CA THR A 194 -6.09 23.04 -11.45
C THR A 194 -7.11 22.13 -10.79
N GLY A 195 -7.08 20.83 -11.08
CA GLY A 195 -8.06 19.86 -10.59
C GLY A 195 -9.39 19.89 -11.33
N ALA A 196 -9.56 20.80 -12.30
CA ALA A 196 -10.79 20.90 -13.08
C ALA A 196 -11.10 19.56 -13.77
N ASN A 197 -12.32 19.05 -13.58
CA ASN A 197 -12.81 17.79 -14.14
C ASN A 197 -11.95 16.56 -13.79
N PHE A 198 -11.26 16.57 -12.65
CA PHE A 198 -10.48 15.43 -12.19
C PHE A 198 -11.36 14.43 -11.43
N HIS A 199 -11.48 13.20 -11.94
CA HIS A 199 -12.26 12.14 -11.33
C HIS A 199 -11.41 10.90 -11.02
N ARG A 200 -10.33 10.67 -11.77
CA ARG A 200 -9.53 9.44 -11.68
C ARG A 200 -8.09 9.66 -12.10
N VAL A 201 -7.19 9.04 -11.34
CA VAL A 201 -5.78 8.88 -11.71
C VAL A 201 -5.62 7.80 -12.80
N ILE A 202 -4.56 7.91 -13.59
CA ILE A 202 -4.13 6.89 -14.56
C ILE A 202 -3.97 5.50 -13.90
N LEU A 203 -4.43 4.45 -14.56
CA LEU A 203 -4.28 3.07 -14.11
C LEU A 203 -2.81 2.61 -14.21
N SER A 204 -2.43 1.67 -13.34
CA SER A 204 -1.07 1.12 -13.22
C SER A 204 -0.47 0.64 -14.54
N TYR A 205 -1.20 -0.17 -15.33
CA TYR A 205 -0.70 -0.66 -16.62
C TYR A 205 -0.47 0.47 -17.63
N ALA A 206 -1.32 1.50 -17.64
CA ALA A 206 -1.18 2.65 -18.52
C ALA A 206 0.01 3.52 -18.11
N LEU A 207 0.27 3.63 -16.80
CA LEU A 207 1.45 4.29 -16.26
C LEU A 207 2.75 3.51 -16.57
N MET A 208 2.72 2.17 -16.47
CA MET A 208 3.82 1.30 -16.90
C MET A 208 4.15 1.52 -18.39
N ASN A 209 3.15 1.46 -19.26
CA ASN A 209 3.33 1.70 -20.69
C ASN A 209 3.88 3.10 -20.97
N TYR A 210 3.48 4.09 -20.18
CA TYR A 210 4.03 5.43 -20.28
C TYR A 210 5.50 5.49 -19.88
N ALA A 211 5.89 4.82 -18.80
CA ALA A 211 7.28 4.69 -18.39
C ALA A 211 8.15 4.04 -19.48
N HIS A 212 7.63 3.02 -20.16
CA HIS A 212 8.32 2.36 -21.28
C HIS A 212 8.56 3.33 -22.43
N ARG A 213 7.57 4.16 -22.79
CA ARG A 213 7.74 5.21 -23.81
C ARG A 213 8.76 6.28 -23.40
N LEU A 214 8.90 6.54 -22.10
CA LEU A 214 9.93 7.44 -21.56
C LEU A 214 11.32 6.78 -21.47
N GLY A 215 11.47 5.54 -21.94
CA GLY A 215 12.74 4.84 -22.00
C GLY A 215 13.08 4.01 -20.75
N ASP A 216 12.08 3.62 -19.95
CA ASP A 216 12.28 2.70 -18.83
C ASP A 216 11.45 1.42 -18.94
N SER A 217 11.94 0.46 -19.73
CA SER A 217 11.31 -0.85 -19.92
C SER A 217 11.37 -1.78 -18.69
N ARG A 218 12.04 -1.36 -17.61
CA ARG A 218 12.18 -2.19 -16.40
C ARG A 218 10.98 -2.10 -15.49
N ILE A 219 10.28 -0.97 -15.51
CA ILE A 219 9.06 -0.75 -14.75
C ILE A 219 8.02 -1.78 -15.21
N LYS A 220 7.44 -2.54 -14.30
CA LYS A 220 6.36 -3.50 -14.62
C LYS A 220 5.06 -3.10 -13.94
N ASP A 221 3.99 -3.78 -14.30
CA ASP A 221 2.76 -3.81 -13.52
C ASP A 221 2.69 -5.14 -12.72
N VAL A 222 2.49 -5.06 -11.41
CA VAL A 222 2.21 -6.12 -10.43
C VAL A 222 0.89 -5.87 -9.72
N SER A 223 -0.04 -5.25 -10.44
CA SER A 223 -1.41 -5.17 -10.02
C SER A 223 -1.95 -6.51 -9.51
N GLY A 224 -2.56 -6.48 -8.32
CA GLY A 224 -3.18 -7.64 -7.67
C GLY A 224 -2.26 -8.47 -6.78
N ILE A 225 -0.96 -8.13 -6.63
CA ILE A 225 -0.09 -8.89 -5.74
C ILE A 225 -0.42 -8.70 -4.26
N SER A 226 -0.17 -9.74 -3.46
CA SER A 226 -0.37 -9.69 -2.01
C SER A 226 0.62 -8.76 -1.31
N LEU A 227 0.26 -8.28 -0.11
CA LEU A 227 1.16 -7.51 0.75
C LEU A 227 2.47 -8.25 1.05
N ASN A 228 2.44 -9.57 1.19
CA ASN A 228 3.65 -10.37 1.40
C ASN A 228 4.57 -10.33 0.17
N ASN A 229 4.01 -10.30 -1.05
CA ASN A 229 4.80 -10.14 -2.26
C ASN A 229 5.35 -8.71 -2.41
N ILE A 230 4.60 -7.68 -2.01
CA ILE A 230 5.10 -6.30 -1.95
C ILE A 230 6.32 -6.20 -1.01
N LYS A 231 6.24 -6.82 0.17
CA LYS A 231 7.39 -6.85 1.09
C LYS A 231 8.59 -7.55 0.47
N LYS A 232 8.41 -8.71 -0.18
CA LYS A 232 9.50 -9.42 -0.85
C LYS A 232 10.17 -8.55 -1.92
N LEU A 233 9.38 -7.78 -2.68
CA LEU A 233 9.91 -6.81 -3.64
C LEU A 233 10.76 -5.74 -2.95
N ILE A 234 10.24 -5.12 -1.88
CA ILE A 234 10.98 -4.08 -1.12
C ILE A 234 12.25 -4.66 -0.47
N SER A 235 12.18 -5.84 0.15
CA SER A 235 13.33 -6.55 0.72
C SER A 235 14.39 -6.87 -0.34
N ALA A 236 13.97 -7.15 -1.57
CA ALA A 236 14.87 -7.35 -2.71
C ALA A 236 15.38 -6.04 -3.34
N GLY A 237 15.16 -4.89 -2.68
CA GLY A 237 15.56 -3.57 -3.16
C GLY A 237 14.75 -3.09 -4.35
N LYS A 238 13.51 -3.53 -4.51
CA LYS A 238 12.62 -3.06 -5.59
C LYS A 238 11.64 -2.04 -5.02
N PRO A 239 11.75 -0.75 -5.39
CA PRO A 239 10.71 0.20 -5.03
C PRO A 239 9.38 -0.19 -5.67
N VAL A 240 8.31 0.04 -4.94
CA VAL A 240 6.93 -0.18 -5.40
C VAL A 240 6.18 1.14 -5.29
N LEU A 241 5.61 1.59 -6.41
CA LEU A 241 4.60 2.64 -6.42
C LEU A 241 3.25 1.99 -6.08
N TYR A 242 2.61 2.51 -5.05
CA TYR A 242 1.37 1.97 -4.49
C TYR A 242 0.21 2.89 -4.81
N TYR A 243 -0.78 2.36 -5.52
CA TYR A 243 -2.05 3.03 -5.71
C TYR A 243 -2.95 2.79 -4.51
N GLY A 244 -3.39 3.86 -3.84
CA GLY A 244 -4.21 3.73 -2.66
C GLY A 244 -5.06 4.95 -2.35
N TYR A 245 -5.93 4.76 -1.36
CA TYR A 245 -6.72 5.83 -0.77
C TYR A 245 -5.91 6.53 0.32
N SER A 246 -5.84 7.87 0.26
CA SER A 246 -5.29 8.70 1.34
C SER A 246 -6.41 9.41 2.09
N SER A 247 -6.31 9.52 3.41
CA SER A 247 -7.30 10.21 4.27
C SER A 247 -7.06 11.71 4.34
N TYR A 248 -6.02 12.22 3.68
CA TYR A 248 -5.61 13.62 3.75
C TYR A 248 -6.33 14.54 2.74
N ASP A 249 -7.32 14.03 2.02
CA ASP A 249 -8.18 14.84 1.14
C ASP A 249 -9.54 15.09 1.81
N ALA A 250 -9.82 16.35 2.14
CA ALA A 250 -11.04 16.76 2.84
C ALA A 250 -12.34 16.55 2.03
N ALA A 251 -12.22 16.20 0.73
CA ALA A 251 -13.32 16.07 -0.22
C ALA A 251 -13.74 14.62 -0.53
N GLY A 252 -13.28 13.63 0.27
CA GLY A 252 -13.64 12.22 0.10
C GLY A 252 -12.55 11.36 -0.57
N PRO A 253 -12.83 10.06 -0.80
CA PRO A 253 -11.82 9.10 -1.27
C PRO A 253 -11.40 9.42 -2.70
N ARG A 254 -10.18 9.92 -2.90
CA ARG A 254 -9.55 10.02 -4.22
C ARG A 254 -8.50 8.92 -4.36
N ASN A 255 -8.44 8.31 -5.53
CA ASN A 255 -7.33 7.44 -5.91
C ASN A 255 -6.05 8.29 -5.92
N HIS A 256 -5.00 7.85 -5.23
CA HIS A 256 -3.70 8.50 -5.16
C HIS A 256 -2.58 7.52 -5.54
N CYS A 257 -1.44 8.04 -5.98
CA CYS A 257 -0.24 7.28 -6.37
C CYS A 257 0.89 7.46 -5.35
#